data_AF-A0A4S8MK84-F1
#
_entry.id   AF-A0A4S8MK84-F1
#
_cell.length_a   1.000
_cell.length_b   1.000
_cell.length_c   1.000
_cell.angle_alpha   90.00
_cell.angle_beta   90.00
_cell.angle_gamma   90.00
#
_symmetry.space_group_name_H-M   'P 1'
#
loop_
_entity.id
_entity.type
_entity.pdbx_description
1 polymer ?
#
loop_
_entity_poly.entity_id
_entity_poly.type
_entity_poly.pdbx_seq_one_letter_code
_entity_poly.pdbx_strand_id
1 'polypeptide(L)'
;MSPSLLRQSARPVLRSARHTRINARFASSSPGSNPQLEAAQKKAQDALASAQQTAGKFLQSAKKYAGPVGEKAGGLLGSYRQPVVYNLSVFRELCKQIYRAEGLSPPSVATVRSAYETMWSKASTREFWQGAVRTGEIAKIGVYAVEAYGIFKIGEILGRRSLVGYNIN
;
A
#
# COMPACT_ATOMS: atom_id res chain seq x y z
N MET A 1 -65.54 -29.49 -39.23
CA MET A 1 -64.15 -29.76 -39.63
C MET A 1 -63.25 -28.67 -39.05
N SER A 2 -62.05 -29.09 -38.62
CA SER A 2 -60.91 -28.29 -38.14
C SER A 2 -60.85 -27.97 -36.64
N PRO A 3 -60.06 -28.74 -35.85
CA PRO A 3 -59.71 -28.38 -34.49
C PRO A 3 -58.52 -27.40 -34.48
N SER A 4 -58.65 -26.29 -33.74
CA SER A 4 -57.60 -25.31 -33.53
C SER A 4 -56.69 -25.70 -32.36
N LEU A 5 -55.40 -25.58 -32.63
CA LEU A 5 -54.25 -26.05 -31.87
C LEU A 5 -54.10 -25.33 -30.52
N LEU A 6 -54.00 -26.09 -29.42
CA LEU A 6 -53.46 -25.63 -28.15
C LEU A 6 -51.97 -25.29 -28.34
N ARG A 7 -51.64 -24.01 -28.45
CA ARG A 7 -50.26 -23.52 -28.44
C ARG A 7 -49.83 -23.15 -27.02
N GLN A 8 -48.96 -23.98 -26.48
CA GLN A 8 -48.13 -23.78 -25.31
C GLN A 8 -47.38 -22.44 -25.37
N SER A 9 -47.46 -21.63 -24.31
CA SER A 9 -46.46 -20.60 -24.02
C SER A 9 -46.06 -20.67 -22.55
N ALA A 10 -44.89 -21.28 -22.31
CA ALA A 10 -44.25 -21.30 -21.00
C ALA A 10 -43.63 -19.93 -20.74
N ARG A 11 -44.01 -19.29 -19.64
CA ARG A 11 -43.37 -18.06 -19.17
C ARG A 11 -42.01 -18.39 -18.55
N PRO A 12 -40.90 -17.76 -18.95
CA PRO A 12 -39.64 -17.89 -18.23
C PRO A 12 -39.70 -17.08 -16.93
N VAL A 13 -39.64 -17.78 -15.80
CA VAL A 13 -39.45 -17.19 -14.46
C VAL A 13 -38.01 -16.69 -14.38
N LEU A 14 -37.82 -15.36 -14.36
CA LEU A 14 -36.53 -14.74 -14.07
C LEU A 14 -36.15 -15.03 -12.61
N ARG A 15 -35.29 -16.04 -12.42
CA ARG A 15 -34.70 -16.40 -11.13
C ARG A 15 -33.78 -15.26 -10.66
N SER A 16 -34.08 -14.77 -9.46
CA SER A 16 -33.24 -13.90 -8.66
C SER A 16 -31.83 -14.49 -8.53
N ALA A 17 -30.83 -13.81 -9.11
CA ALA A 17 -29.41 -14.15 -8.97
C ALA A 17 -28.96 -13.79 -7.55
N ARG A 18 -29.11 -14.75 -6.63
CA ARG A 18 -28.48 -14.70 -5.31
C ARG A 18 -26.97 -14.77 -5.48
N HIS A 19 -26.28 -13.74 -4.97
CA HIS A 19 -24.85 -13.74 -4.70
C HIS A 19 -24.47 -14.99 -3.89
N THR A 20 -23.93 -16.00 -4.56
CA THR A 20 -23.29 -17.13 -3.89
C THR A 20 -21.96 -16.64 -3.33
N ARG A 21 -21.95 -16.27 -2.04
CA ARG A 21 -20.70 -16.16 -1.29
C ARG A 21 -20.11 -17.56 -1.21
N ILE A 22 -19.04 -17.80 -1.96
CA ILE A 22 -18.19 -18.97 -1.78
C ILE A 22 -17.54 -18.82 -0.40
N ASN A 23 -18.16 -19.43 0.60
CA ASN A 23 -17.51 -19.70 1.87
C ASN A 23 -16.45 -20.77 1.59
N ALA A 24 -15.20 -20.35 1.38
CA ALA A 24 -14.05 -21.23 1.52
C ALA A 24 -13.96 -21.62 3.00
N ARG A 25 -14.66 -22.69 3.37
CA ARG A 25 -14.50 -23.37 4.65
C ARG A 25 -13.18 -24.13 4.57
N PHE A 26 -12.17 -23.70 5.32
CA PHE A 26 -11.03 -24.53 5.62
C PHE A 26 -11.53 -25.76 6.40
N ALA A 27 -11.53 -26.91 5.73
CA ALA A 27 -11.78 -28.19 6.37
C ALA A 27 -10.51 -28.58 7.15
N SER A 28 -10.49 -28.26 8.45
CA SER A 28 -9.54 -28.87 9.37
C SER A 28 -10.23 -29.10 10.72
N SER A 29 -11.12 -30.08 10.73
CA SER A 29 -11.56 -30.74 11.95
C SER A 29 -11.36 -32.24 11.78
N SER A 30 -10.13 -32.68 12.00
CA SER A 30 -9.85 -34.04 12.47
C SER A 30 -9.14 -33.91 13.82
N PRO A 31 -9.70 -34.46 14.90
CA PRO A 31 -9.03 -34.50 16.20
C PRO A 31 -7.96 -35.59 16.11
N GLY A 32 -6.75 -35.19 15.70
CA GLY A 32 -5.58 -36.06 15.62
C GLY A 32 -4.37 -35.27 16.08
N SER A 33 -3.90 -35.60 17.27
CA SER A 33 -2.72 -35.06 17.94
C SER A 33 -1.46 -35.19 17.05
N ASN A 34 -1.14 -34.13 16.31
CA ASN A 34 0.11 -33.99 15.55
C ASN A 34 1.00 -32.92 16.20
N PRO A 35 2.15 -33.26 16.79
CA PRO A 35 3.02 -32.32 17.52
C PRO A 35 3.60 -31.19 16.64
N GLN A 36 3.57 -31.33 15.31
CA GLN A 36 4.02 -30.31 14.35
C GLN A 36 3.06 -29.10 14.27
N LEU A 37 1.75 -29.29 14.50
CA LEU A 37 0.76 -28.21 14.46
C LEU A 37 0.82 -27.34 15.72
N GLU A 38 1.05 -27.94 16.88
CA GLU A 38 1.24 -27.20 18.14
C GLU A 38 2.54 -26.38 18.12
N ALA A 39 3.60 -26.91 17.52
CA ALA A 39 4.86 -26.18 17.34
C ALA A 39 4.72 -24.98 16.37
N ALA A 40 3.92 -25.12 15.31
CA ALA A 40 3.63 -24.03 14.39
C ALA A 40 2.70 -22.97 15.01
N GLN A 41 1.71 -23.38 15.81
CA GLN A 41 0.86 -22.46 16.57
C GLN A 41 1.66 -21.73 17.66
N LYS A 42 2.55 -22.42 18.39
CA LYS A 42 3.43 -21.78 19.39
C LYS A 42 4.40 -20.79 18.74
N LYS A 43 5.01 -21.12 17.60
CA LYS A 43 5.87 -20.17 16.86
C LYS A 43 5.10 -18.98 16.29
N ALA A 44 3.87 -19.19 15.83
CA ALA A 44 3.00 -18.09 15.40
C ALA A 44 2.56 -17.22 16.58
N GLN A 45 2.30 -17.81 17.75
CA GLN A 45 2.01 -17.08 18.99
C GLN A 45 3.24 -16.33 19.51
N ASP A 46 4.44 -16.89 19.43
CA ASP A 46 5.69 -16.23 19.81
C ASP A 46 6.04 -15.08 18.84
N ALA A 47 5.80 -15.26 17.54
CA ALA A 47 5.94 -14.20 16.53
C ALA A 47 4.91 -13.09 16.72
N LEU A 48 3.67 -13.44 17.07
CA LEU A 48 2.62 -12.47 17.38
C LEU A 48 2.91 -11.75 18.69
N ALA A 49 3.39 -12.45 19.73
CA ALA A 49 3.74 -11.87 21.02
C ALA A 49 4.94 -10.94 20.91
N SER A 50 5.97 -11.30 20.14
CA SER A 50 7.12 -10.42 19.86
C SER A 50 6.75 -9.23 18.98
N ALA A 51 5.86 -9.41 17.99
CA ALA A 51 5.29 -8.32 17.22
C ALA A 51 4.42 -7.40 18.08
N GLN A 52 3.61 -7.95 19.00
CA GLN A 52 2.81 -7.18 19.97
C GLN A 52 3.69 -6.44 20.97
N GLN A 53 4.80 -7.03 21.41
CA GLN A 53 5.75 -6.39 22.31
C GLN A 53 6.51 -5.25 21.59
N THR A 54 6.86 -5.43 20.33
CA THR A 54 7.51 -4.41 19.49
C THR A 54 6.55 -3.29 19.11
N ALA A 55 5.32 -3.65 18.71
CA ALA A 55 4.24 -2.71 18.45
C ALA A 55 3.85 -1.95 19.73
N GLY A 56 3.85 -2.62 20.89
CA GLY A 56 3.61 -2.03 22.21
C GLY A 56 4.69 -1.02 22.59
N LYS A 57 5.98 -1.37 22.40
CA LYS A 57 7.11 -0.45 22.61
C LYS A 57 7.08 0.73 21.64
N PHE A 58 6.73 0.49 20.38
CA PHE A 58 6.58 1.52 19.37
C PHE A 58 5.40 2.45 19.68
N LEU A 59 4.24 1.90 20.07
CA LEU A 59 3.07 2.67 20.49
C LEU A 59 3.35 3.45 21.77
N GLN A 60 4.07 2.90 22.73
CA GLN A 60 4.47 3.62 23.95
C GLN A 60 5.45 4.74 23.64
N SER A 61 6.41 4.51 22.74
CA SER A 61 7.34 5.55 22.29
C SER A 61 6.61 6.64 21.50
N ALA A 62 5.74 6.25 20.58
CA ALA A 62 4.88 7.16 19.83
C ALA A 62 3.95 7.94 20.75
N LYS A 63 3.36 7.32 21.79
CA LYS A 63 2.56 8.02 22.81
C LYS A 63 3.41 8.99 23.63
N LYS A 64 4.67 8.67 23.95
CA LYS A 64 5.56 9.59 24.67
C LYS A 64 5.95 10.82 23.83
N TYR A 65 6.21 10.65 22.53
CA TYR A 65 6.62 11.74 21.65
C TYR A 65 5.43 12.52 21.05
N ALA A 66 4.34 11.83 20.74
CA ALA A 66 3.14 12.43 20.15
C ALA A 66 2.04 12.73 21.18
N GLY A 67 2.16 12.29 22.44
CA GLY A 67 1.19 12.53 23.51
C GLY A 67 0.99 14.01 23.81
N PRO A 68 2.02 14.76 24.25
CA PRO A 68 1.84 16.16 24.65
C PRO A 68 1.49 17.09 23.47
N VAL A 69 1.93 16.77 22.25
CA VAL A 69 1.58 17.54 21.04
C VAL A 69 0.21 17.14 20.50
N GLY A 70 -0.12 15.85 20.52
CA GLY A 70 -1.39 15.31 20.04
C GLY A 70 -2.56 15.60 20.97
N GLU A 71 -2.33 15.71 22.28
CA GLU A 71 -3.33 16.15 23.26
C GLU A 71 -3.59 17.64 23.16
N LYS A 72 -2.56 18.48 22.98
CA LYS A 72 -2.73 19.93 22.75
C LYS A 72 -3.41 20.23 21.42
N ALA A 73 -2.99 19.58 20.33
CA ALA A 73 -3.66 19.69 19.04
C ALA A 73 -5.09 19.10 19.10
N GLY A 74 -5.29 18.00 19.82
CA GLY A 74 -6.60 17.39 20.04
C GLY A 74 -7.56 18.26 20.84
N GLY A 75 -7.06 18.95 21.87
CA GLY A 75 -7.81 19.92 22.67
C GLY A 75 -8.17 21.18 21.88
N LEU A 76 -7.26 21.71 21.06
CA LEU A 76 -7.51 22.84 20.18
C LEU A 76 -8.50 22.53 19.04
N LEU A 77 -8.51 21.28 18.57
CA LEU A 77 -9.44 20.83 17.54
C LEU A 77 -10.84 20.47 18.08
N GLY A 78 -11.01 20.33 19.41
CA GLY A 78 -12.31 20.15 20.07
C GLY A 78 -13.29 19.23 19.30
N SER A 79 -14.44 19.78 18.91
CA SER A 79 -15.49 19.10 18.14
C SER A 79 -15.12 18.83 16.66
N TYR A 80 -14.15 19.54 16.09
CA TYR A 80 -13.66 19.33 14.72
C TYR A 80 -12.71 18.13 14.59
N ARG A 81 -12.31 17.51 15.71
CA ARG A 81 -11.50 16.29 15.68
C ARG A 81 -12.19 15.15 14.91
N GLN A 82 -13.50 14.99 15.10
CA GLN A 82 -14.28 13.92 14.47
C GLN A 82 -14.27 14.00 12.92
N PRO A 83 -14.62 15.15 12.29
CA PRO A 83 -14.59 15.26 10.83
C PRO A 83 -13.17 15.20 10.26
N VAL A 84 -12.16 15.74 10.94
CA VAL A 84 -10.76 15.69 10.46
C VAL A 84 -10.25 14.25 10.44
N VAL A 85 -10.46 13.49 11.52
CA VAL A 85 -10.06 12.08 11.58
C VAL A 85 -10.80 11.26 10.53
N TYR A 86 -12.10 11.51 10.34
CA TYR A 86 -12.87 10.86 9.29
C TYR A 86 -12.30 11.15 7.89
N ASN A 87 -12.07 12.42 7.54
CA ASN A 87 -11.52 12.79 6.23
C ASN A 87 -10.12 12.21 6.00
N LEU A 88 -9.27 12.20 7.02
CA LEU A 88 -7.95 11.55 6.95
C LEU A 88 -8.07 10.04 6.73
N SER A 89 -9.06 9.40 7.35
CA SER A 89 -9.29 7.96 7.15
C SER A 89 -9.75 7.63 5.73
N VAL A 90 -10.65 8.44 5.16
CA VAL A 90 -11.09 8.32 3.76
C VAL A 90 -9.93 8.57 2.82
N PHE A 91 -9.18 9.66 3.03
CA PHE A 91 -7.98 9.97 2.25
C PHE A 91 -6.95 8.83 2.29
N ARG A 92 -6.74 8.23 3.45
CA ARG A 92 -5.85 7.06 3.59
C ARG A 92 -6.33 5.87 2.77
N GLU A 93 -7.63 5.56 2.76
CA GLU A 93 -8.14 4.47 1.92
C GLU A 93 -7.99 4.78 0.43
N LEU A 94 -8.21 6.03 0.02
CA LEU A 94 -7.94 6.47 -1.36
C LEU A 94 -6.46 6.29 -1.72
N CYS A 95 -5.53 6.71 -0.87
CA CYS A 95 -4.10 6.49 -1.07
C CYS A 95 -3.75 4.99 -1.21
N LYS A 96 -4.39 4.10 -0.43
CA LYS A 96 -4.16 2.65 -0.57
C LYS A 96 -4.67 2.09 -1.89
N GLN A 97 -5.82 2.57 -2.36
CA GLN A 97 -6.36 2.15 -3.64
C GLN A 97 -5.41 2.57 -4.77
N ILE A 98 -4.97 3.82 -4.75
CA ILE A 98 -3.98 4.36 -5.71
C ILE A 98 -2.68 3.56 -5.64
N TYR A 99 -2.16 3.27 -4.45
CA TYR A 99 -0.93 2.49 -4.30
C TYR A 99 -0.99 1.13 -5.01
N ARG A 100 -2.14 0.45 -4.92
CA ARG A 100 -2.34 -0.84 -5.60
C ARG A 100 -2.61 -0.68 -7.09
N ALA A 101 -3.42 0.31 -7.48
CA ALA A 101 -3.79 0.55 -8.87
C ALA A 101 -2.59 1.02 -9.71
N GLU A 102 -1.78 1.92 -9.16
CA GLU A 102 -0.59 2.49 -9.81
C GLU A 102 0.67 1.64 -9.62
N GLY A 103 0.55 0.48 -8.97
CA GLY A 103 1.68 -0.42 -8.79
C GLY A 103 2.87 0.22 -8.05
N LEU A 104 2.61 1.11 -7.07
CA LEU A 104 3.64 1.80 -6.28
C LEU A 104 4.43 0.87 -5.35
N SER A 105 4.22 -0.45 -5.46
CA SER A 105 5.09 -1.45 -4.86
C SER A 105 6.52 -1.30 -5.40
N PRO A 106 7.54 -1.46 -4.53
CA PRO A 106 8.92 -1.40 -4.98
C PRO A 106 9.12 -2.41 -6.13
N PRO A 107 9.70 -1.98 -7.26
CA PRO A 107 9.92 -2.85 -8.40
C PRO A 107 10.92 -3.95 -8.08
N SER A 108 10.92 -5.02 -8.89
CA SER A 108 11.91 -6.08 -8.74
C SER A 108 13.32 -5.55 -9.01
N VAL A 109 14.33 -6.14 -8.36
CA VAL A 109 15.74 -5.77 -8.57
C VAL A 109 16.14 -5.92 -10.05
N ALA A 110 15.60 -6.92 -10.74
CA ALA A 110 15.82 -7.12 -12.16
C ALA A 110 15.27 -5.94 -13.00
N THR A 111 14.09 -5.41 -12.64
CA THR A 111 13.50 -4.23 -13.28
C THR A 111 14.35 -2.98 -13.05
N VAL A 112 14.88 -2.80 -11.84
CA VAL A 112 15.78 -1.67 -11.54
C VAL A 112 17.06 -1.76 -12.37
N ARG A 113 17.65 -2.95 -12.46
CA ARG A 113 18.85 -3.19 -13.27
C ARG A 113 18.62 -2.89 -14.75
N SER A 114 17.54 -3.42 -15.33
CA SER A 114 17.25 -3.20 -16.75
C SER A 114 16.94 -1.74 -17.06
N ALA A 115 16.25 -1.03 -16.15
CA ALA A 115 16.01 0.41 -16.27
C ALA A 115 17.34 1.19 -16.25
N TYR A 116 18.26 0.85 -15.35
CA TYR A 116 19.58 1.45 -15.28
C TYR A 116 20.40 1.21 -16.56
N GLU A 117 20.47 -0.03 -17.04
CA GLU A 117 21.19 -0.38 -18.28
C GLU A 117 20.64 0.37 -19.50
N THR A 118 19.31 0.49 -19.60
CA THR A 118 18.63 1.26 -20.65
C THR A 118 18.92 2.75 -20.55
N MET A 119 18.92 3.31 -19.34
CA MET A 119 19.19 4.73 -19.13
C MET A 119 20.67 5.05 -19.43
N TRP A 120 21.58 4.20 -18.97
CA TRP A 120 23.02 4.37 -19.16
C TRP A 120 23.42 4.30 -20.64
N SER A 121 22.89 3.31 -21.37
CA SER A 121 23.14 3.19 -22.82
C SER A 121 22.64 4.41 -23.60
N LYS A 122 21.47 4.95 -23.26
CA LYS A 122 20.95 6.18 -23.88
C LYS A 122 21.77 7.41 -23.50
N ALA A 123 22.06 7.60 -22.21
CA ALA A 123 22.79 8.76 -21.71
C ALA A 123 24.24 8.82 -22.22
N SER A 124 24.83 7.68 -22.59
CA SER A 124 26.20 7.61 -23.14
C SER A 124 26.30 8.07 -24.60
N THR A 125 25.16 8.25 -25.30
CA THR A 125 25.16 8.67 -26.70
C THR A 125 24.97 10.18 -26.83
N ARG A 126 25.66 10.79 -27.80
CA ARG A 126 25.60 12.24 -28.03
C ARG A 126 24.25 12.63 -28.63
N GLU A 127 23.66 11.74 -29.39
CA GLU A 127 22.38 11.87 -30.08
C GLU A 127 21.24 12.09 -29.08
N PHE A 128 21.28 11.41 -27.93
CA PHE A 128 20.32 11.61 -26.84
C PHE A 128 20.34 13.06 -26.34
N TRP A 129 21.53 13.59 -26.03
CA TRP A 129 21.69 14.95 -25.52
C TRP A 129 21.38 16.02 -26.57
N GLN A 130 21.79 15.80 -27.82
CA GLN A 130 21.43 16.68 -28.93
C GLN A 130 19.93 16.70 -29.17
N GLY A 131 19.28 15.53 -29.11
CA GLY A 131 17.84 15.40 -29.18
C GLY A 131 17.16 16.17 -28.06
N ALA A 132 17.57 15.94 -26.81
CA ALA A 132 16.99 16.56 -25.63
C ALA A 132 17.10 18.10 -25.64
N VAL A 133 18.18 18.65 -26.18
CA VAL A 133 18.34 20.10 -26.35
C VAL A 133 17.43 20.63 -27.46
N ARG A 134 17.37 19.93 -28.61
CA ARG A 134 16.56 20.35 -29.76
C ARG A 134 15.05 20.29 -29.49
N THR A 135 14.60 19.29 -28.73
CA THR A 135 13.18 19.09 -28.37
C THR A 135 12.76 19.86 -27.12
N GLY A 136 13.72 20.46 -26.40
CA GLY A 136 13.47 21.14 -25.12
C GLY A 136 13.26 20.18 -23.93
N GLU A 137 13.45 18.87 -24.11
CA GLU A 137 13.34 17.88 -23.04
C GLU A 137 14.40 18.04 -21.95
N ILE A 138 15.47 18.79 -22.21
CA ILE A 138 16.51 19.10 -21.23
C ILE A 138 15.93 19.73 -19.95
N ALA A 139 14.85 20.52 -20.05
CA ALA A 139 14.16 21.09 -18.91
C ALA A 139 13.50 20.00 -18.04
N LYS A 140 12.86 19.00 -18.68
CA LYS A 140 12.25 17.86 -17.96
C LYS A 140 13.31 17.03 -17.25
N ILE A 141 14.45 16.79 -17.91
CA ILE A 141 15.59 16.10 -17.30
C ILE A 141 16.06 16.86 -16.05
N GLY A 142 16.15 18.19 -16.13
CA GLY A 142 16.49 19.04 -14.98
C GLY A 142 15.49 18.91 -13.82
N VAL A 143 14.18 18.95 -14.12
CA VAL A 143 13.13 18.75 -13.09
C VAL A 143 13.26 17.38 -12.44
N TYR A 144 13.43 16.31 -13.23
CA TYR A 144 13.64 14.96 -12.69
C TYR A 144 14.92 14.83 -11.86
N ALA A 145 15.98 15.55 -12.20
CA ALA A 145 17.20 15.58 -11.38
C ALA A 145 16.94 16.23 -10.02
N VAL A 146 16.16 17.31 -9.97
CA VAL A 146 15.76 17.96 -8.71
C VAL A 146 14.85 17.06 -7.89
N GLU A 147 13.89 16.38 -8.51
CA GLU A 147 13.03 15.41 -7.84
C GLU A 147 13.85 14.24 -7.25
N ALA A 148 14.78 13.68 -8.02
CA ALA A 148 15.68 12.63 -7.56
C ALA A 148 16.54 13.10 -6.38
N TYR A 149 17.05 14.33 -6.41
CA TYR A 149 17.77 14.93 -5.29
C TYR A 149 16.88 15.07 -4.05
N GLY A 150 15.61 15.48 -4.21
CA GLY A 150 14.63 15.53 -3.14
C GLY A 150 14.40 14.16 -2.50
N ILE A 151 14.18 13.12 -3.30
CA ILE A 151 13.99 11.74 -2.82
C ILE A 151 15.25 11.24 -2.08
N PHE A 152 16.44 11.55 -2.59
CA PHE A 152 17.70 11.23 -1.92
C PHE A 152 17.78 11.86 -0.52
N LYS A 153 17.41 13.14 -0.38
CA LYS A 153 17.38 13.80 0.93
C LYS A 153 16.34 13.24 1.89
N ILE A 154 15.18 12.81 1.39
CA ILE A 154 14.21 12.06 2.20
C ILE A 154 14.83 10.74 2.69
N GLY A 155 15.60 10.05 1.84
CA GLY A 155 16.38 8.88 2.22
C GLY A 155 17.40 9.17 3.33
N GLU A 156 18.13 10.29 3.24
CA GLU A 156 19.04 10.73 4.31
C GLU A 156 18.29 10.98 5.63
N ILE A 157 17.13 11.64 5.60
CA ILE A 157 16.28 11.89 6.79
C ILE A 157 15.86 10.57 7.44
N LEU A 158 15.48 9.57 6.64
CA LEU A 158 15.14 8.23 7.13
C LEU A 158 16.36 7.51 7.71
N GLY A 159 17.50 7.56 7.03
CA GLY A 159 18.76 6.92 7.45
C GLY A 159 19.31 7.50 8.76
N ARG A 160 19.30 8.83 8.90
CA ARG A 160 19.73 9.53 10.13
C ARG A 160 18.64 9.60 11.21
N ARG A 161 17.39 9.23 10.87
CA ARG A 161 16.20 9.28 11.74
C ARG A 161 15.98 10.64 12.41
N SER A 162 16.39 11.72 11.74
CA SER A 162 16.29 13.11 12.22
C SER A 162 15.90 14.04 11.08
N LEU A 163 14.89 14.87 11.32
CA LEU A 163 14.37 15.83 10.35
C LEU A 163 15.32 17.01 10.12
N VAL A 164 16.10 17.41 11.15
CA VAL A 164 17.01 18.56 11.11
C VAL A 164 18.35 18.15 11.71
N GLY A 165 19.45 18.33 10.97
CA GLY A 165 20.82 18.10 11.48
C GLY A 165 21.14 16.67 11.96
N TYR A 166 22.41 16.34 12.11
CA TYR A 166 22.78 15.17 12.90
C TYR A 166 22.60 15.52 14.37
N ASN A 167 22.00 14.62 15.14
CA ASN A 167 21.96 14.77 16.59
C ASN A 167 23.35 14.48 17.12
N ILE A 168 24.18 15.52 17.22
CA ILE A 168 25.47 15.51 17.89
C ILE A 168 25.26 16.02 19.32
N ASN A 169 24.76 15.15 20.19
CA ASN A 169 24.72 15.38 21.64
C ASN A 169 25.34 14.19 22.34
#